data_AF-S2EVM5-F1
#
_entry.id   AF-S2EVM5-F1
#
_cell.length_a   1.000
_cell.length_b   1.000
_cell.length_c   1.000
_cell.angle_alpha   90.00
_cell.angle_beta   90.00
_cell.angle_gamma   90.00
#
_symmetry.space_group_name_H-M   'P 1'
#
loop_
_entity.id
_entity.type
_entity.pdbx_description
1 polymer ?
#
loop_
_entity_poly.entity_id
_entity_poly.type
_entity_poly.pdbx_seq_one_letter_code
_entity_poly.pdbx_strand_id
1 'polypeptide(L)'
;MSESKYRGDPRELAIFERLLPQSGMFLVDERLGKDSSVIYRSRNNEIEAACIKRHRPSQSKPDFSVYIEGDYWGNMNGKLFEDVPALAYALKKRGLTQVEF
;
A
#
# COMPACT_ATOMS: atom_id res chain seq x y z
N MET A 1 14.43 -17.82 8.00
CA MET A 1 14.07 -17.80 6.55
C MET A 1 12.89 -16.87 6.45
N SER A 2 13.12 -15.63 6.03
CA SER A 2 12.04 -14.64 5.95
C SER A 2 11.25 -14.92 4.67
N GLU A 3 10.03 -15.43 4.81
CA GLU A 3 9.08 -15.46 3.70
C GLU A 3 8.75 -14.01 3.35
N SER A 4 9.30 -13.52 2.23
CA SER A 4 8.88 -12.25 1.63
C SER A 4 7.35 -12.23 1.58
N LYS A 5 6.73 -11.26 2.27
CA LYS A 5 5.27 -11.11 2.30
C LYS A 5 4.71 -10.62 0.95
N TYR A 6 5.57 -10.27 0.00
CA TYR A 6 5.15 -9.97 -1.36
C TYR A 6 4.76 -11.26 -2.10
N ARG A 7 3.45 -11.50 -2.23
CA ARG A 7 2.87 -12.65 -2.94
C ARG A 7 2.61 -12.41 -4.43
N GLY A 8 3.24 -11.40 -5.04
CA GLY A 8 3.03 -11.03 -6.44
C GLY A 8 3.98 -11.74 -7.42
N ASP A 9 3.93 -11.33 -8.69
CA ASP A 9 4.81 -11.87 -9.75
C ASP A 9 6.29 -11.53 -9.45
N PRO A 10 7.23 -12.51 -9.47
CA PRO A 10 8.66 -12.27 -9.27
C PRO A 10 9.27 -11.22 -10.21
N ARG A 11 8.74 -11.05 -11.43
CA ARG A 11 9.19 -10.02 -12.38
C ARG A 11 8.80 -8.63 -11.90
N GLU A 12 7.63 -8.50 -11.28
CA GLU A 12 7.17 -7.25 -10.69
C GLU A 12 7.92 -6.93 -9.41
N LEU A 13 8.28 -7.94 -8.62
CA LEU A 13 9.15 -7.78 -7.46
C LEU A 13 10.45 -7.05 -7.84
N ALA A 14 11.12 -7.46 -8.93
CA ALA A 14 12.35 -6.81 -9.40
C ALA A 14 12.13 -5.33 -9.80
N ILE A 15 10.96 -4.99 -10.36
CA ILE A 15 10.60 -3.61 -10.68
C ILE A 15 10.44 -2.81 -9.39
N PHE A 16 9.72 -3.34 -8.41
CA PHE A 16 9.50 -2.68 -7.13
C PHE A 16 10.77 -2.53 -6.30
N GLU A 17 11.68 -3.52 -6.32
CA GLU A 17 12.99 -3.41 -5.69
C GLU A 17 13.82 -2.26 -6.28
N ARG A 18 13.71 -2.03 -7.59
CA ARG A 18 14.37 -0.91 -8.27
C ARG A 18 13.73 0.44 -7.94
N LEU A 19 12.41 0.51 -7.89
CA LEU A 19 11.67 1.74 -7.59
C LEU A 19 11.72 2.12 -6.11
N LEU A 20 11.90 1.14 -5.22
CA LEU A 20 11.99 1.32 -3.76
C LEU A 20 13.41 0.97 -3.28
N PRO A 21 14.44 1.75 -3.63
CA PRO A 21 15.82 1.42 -3.31
C PRO A 21 16.14 1.47 -1.81
N GLN A 22 15.31 2.12 -0.99
CA GLN A 22 15.56 2.34 0.44
C GLN A 22 14.34 1.98 1.29
N SER A 23 14.59 1.51 2.51
CA SER A 23 13.56 1.29 3.52
C SER A 23 12.76 2.57 3.80
N GLY A 24 11.46 2.43 4.03
CA GLY A 24 10.58 3.57 4.29
C GLY A 24 10.10 4.26 3.02
N MET A 25 10.41 3.74 1.84
CA MET A 25 9.77 4.15 0.60
C MET A 25 8.49 3.36 0.35
N PHE A 26 7.53 3.98 -0.31
CA PHE A 26 6.32 3.32 -0.79
C PHE A 26 5.88 3.87 -2.15
N LEU A 27 5.08 3.08 -2.84
CA LEU A 27 4.34 3.46 -4.04
C LEU A 27 2.90 2.96 -3.91
N VAL A 28 2.01 3.60 -4.65
CA VAL A 28 0.63 3.14 -4.79
C VAL A 28 0.53 2.52 -6.18
N ASP A 29 0.33 1.19 -6.22
CA ASP A 29 0.11 0.46 -7.46
C ASP A 29 -1.39 0.48 -7.80
N GLU A 30 -1.76 1.26 -8.82
CA GLU A 30 -3.12 1.36 -9.35
C GLU A 30 -3.21 0.91 -10.82
N ARG A 31 -2.28 0.05 -11.26
CA ARG A 31 -2.28 -0.47 -12.63
C ARG A 31 -3.61 -1.17 -12.97
N LEU A 32 -4.12 -0.91 -14.17
CA LEU A 32 -5.36 -1.50 -14.67
C LEU A 32 -5.31 -3.04 -14.63
N GLY A 33 -6.41 -3.65 -14.16
CA GLY A 33 -6.53 -5.10 -14.06
C GLY A 33 -5.98 -5.72 -12.77
N LYS A 34 -5.56 -4.89 -11.80
CA LYS A 34 -5.14 -5.32 -10.46
C LYS A 34 -5.88 -4.55 -9.37
N ASP A 35 -6.03 -5.20 -8.22
CA ASP A 35 -6.50 -4.50 -7.02
C ASP A 35 -5.47 -3.47 -6.60
N SER A 36 -5.91 -2.24 -6.32
CA SER A 36 -5.05 -1.17 -5.85
C SER A 36 -4.30 -1.62 -4.59
N SER A 37 -3.01 -1.34 -4.51
CA SER A 37 -2.19 -1.74 -3.36
C SER A 37 -1.12 -0.69 -3.02
N VAL A 38 -0.72 -0.67 -1.76
CA VAL A 38 0.48 0.04 -1.31
C VAL A 38 1.63 -0.95 -1.34
N ILE A 39 2.61 -0.73 -2.21
CA ILE A 39 3.86 -1.49 -2.21
C ILE A 39 4.90 -0.66 -1.45
N TYR A 40 5.61 -1.27 -0.51
CA TYR A 40 6.54 -0.56 0.34
C TYR A 40 7.77 -1.40 0.66
N ARG A 41 8.87 -0.72 0.95
CA ARG A 41 10.08 -1.37 1.46
C ARG A 41 10.13 -1.27 2.97
N SER A 42 10.00 -2.42 3.62
CA SER A 42 9.98 -2.53 5.07
C SER A 42 11.34 -2.17 5.69
N ARG A 43 11.37 -2.06 7.02
CA ARG A 43 12.62 -1.78 7.76
C ARG A 43 13.66 -2.90 7.63
N ASN A 44 13.22 -4.10 7.30
CA ASN A 44 14.09 -5.25 7.05
C ASN A 44 14.58 -5.30 5.59
N ASN A 45 14.38 -4.22 4.82
CA ASN A 45 14.69 -4.10 3.40
C ASN A 45 13.94 -5.06 2.48
N GLU A 46 12.82 -5.63 2.94
CA GLU A 46 11.95 -6.49 2.14
C GLU A 46 10.88 -5.67 1.44
N ILE A 47 10.53 -6.07 0.22
CA ILE A 47 9.35 -5.53 -0.47
C ILE A 47 8.11 -6.24 0.07
N GLU A 48 7.12 -5.45 0.43
CA GLU A 48 5.84 -5.91 0.95
C GLU A 48 4.69 -5.17 0.27
N ALA A 49 3.51 -5.77 0.29
CA ALA A 49 2.30 -5.21 -0.31
C ALA A 49 1.14 -5.23 0.69
N ALA A 50 0.36 -4.16 0.72
CA ALA A 50 -0.93 -4.12 1.40
C ALA A 50 -2.03 -3.68 0.44
N CYS A 51 -3.05 -4.52 0.28
CA CYS A 51 -4.18 -4.22 -0.58
C CYS A 51 -4.96 -3.03 -0.03
N ILE A 52 -5.30 -2.10 -0.92
CA ILE A 52 -6.20 -0.98 -0.63
C ILE A 52 -7.62 -1.49 -0.87
N LYS A 53 -8.36 -1.65 0.22
CA LYS A 53 -9.74 -2.11 0.19
C LYS A 53 -10.67 -0.91 0.14
N ARG A 54 -11.76 -1.05 -0.62
CA ARG A 54 -12.86 -0.08 -0.64
C ARG A 54 -13.89 -0.48 0.40
N HIS A 55 -14.31 0.48 1.21
CA HIS A 55 -15.43 0.37 2.13
C HIS A 55 -16.58 1.23 1.61
N ARG A 56 -17.77 0.62 1.49
CA ARG A 56 -19.02 1.37 1.29
C ARG A 56 -19.98 1.00 2.41
N PRO A 57 -20.44 1.96 3.23
CA PRO A 57 -21.36 1.68 4.32
C PRO A 57 -22.77 1.30 3.82
N SER A 58 -23.13 1.70 2.61
CA SER A 58 -24.36 1.27 1.93
C SER A 58 -24.13 1.22 0.41
N GLN A 59 -24.76 0.28 -0.28
CA GLN A 59 -24.75 0.21 -1.74
C GLN A 59 -25.48 1.40 -2.40
N SER A 60 -26.34 2.09 -1.64
CA SER A 60 -27.16 3.22 -2.13
C SER A 60 -26.45 4.58 -2.04
N LYS A 61 -25.27 4.66 -1.43
CA LYS A 61 -24.49 5.91 -1.33
C LYS A 61 -23.28 5.85 -2.27
N PRO A 62 -23.02 6.93 -3.03
CA PRO A 62 -21.88 6.97 -3.96
C PRO A 62 -20.54 7.05 -3.21
N ASP A 63 -20.55 7.62 -2.00
CA ASP A 63 -19.36 7.82 -1.20
C ASP A 63 -18.76 6.47 -0.79
N PHE A 64 -17.48 6.30 -1.09
CA PHE A 64 -16.68 5.18 -0.60
C PHE A 64 -15.51 5.73 0.20
N SER A 65 -14.99 4.91 1.09
CA SER A 65 -13.73 5.14 1.79
C SER A 65 -12.77 4.04 1.42
N VAL A 66 -11.47 4.28 1.65
CA VAL A 66 -10.44 3.25 1.48
C VAL A 66 -9.73 2.96 2.78
N TYR A 67 -9.20 1.75 2.91
CA TYR A 67 -8.38 1.35 4.05
C TYR A 67 -7.38 0.28 3.63
N ILE A 68 -6.35 0.11 4.45
CA ILE A 68 -5.36 -0.97 4.31
C ILE A 68 -5.43 -1.86 5.54
N GLU A 69 -5.10 -3.14 5.35
CA GLU A 69 -5.00 -4.11 6.43
C GLU A 69 -3.63 -4.76 6.46
N GLY A 70 -3.19 -5.13 7.67
CA GLY A 70 -1.93 -5.82 7.91
C GLY A 70 -1.29 -5.41 9.23
N ASP A 71 -0.54 -6.34 9.81
CA ASP A 71 0.06 -6.21 11.14
C ASP A 71 1.03 -5.01 11.25
N TYR A 72 1.63 -4.59 10.13
CA TYR A 72 2.59 -3.49 10.08
C TYR A 72 1.96 -2.10 10.19
N TRP A 73 0.63 -1.98 10.01
CA TRP A 73 0.00 -0.67 9.89
C TRP A 73 -0.40 -0.05 11.22
N GLY A 74 -0.30 -0.74 12.35
CA GLY A 74 -0.60 -0.19 13.68
C GLY A 74 -1.93 0.58 13.70
N ASN A 75 -1.92 1.87 14.10
CA ASN A 75 -3.14 2.69 14.15
C ASN A 75 -3.77 3.07 12.77
N MET A 76 -3.15 2.68 11.66
CA MET A 76 -3.73 2.82 10.32
C MET A 76 -4.40 1.52 9.84
N ASN A 77 -4.18 0.39 10.52
CA ASN A 77 -4.80 -0.88 10.18
C ASN A 77 -6.33 -0.74 10.30
N GLY A 78 -7.05 -0.93 9.19
CA GLY A 78 -8.52 -0.79 9.15
C GLY A 78 -9.03 0.65 9.26
N LYS A 79 -8.15 1.65 9.31
CA LYS A 79 -8.57 3.07 9.36
C LYS A 79 -9.12 3.50 8.01
N LEU A 80 -10.31 4.10 8.02
CA LEU A 80 -10.97 4.63 6.84
C LEU A 80 -10.37 6.00 6.45
N PHE A 81 -10.13 6.15 5.16
CA PHE A 81 -9.69 7.38 4.49
C PHE A 81 -10.69 7.72 3.38
N GLU A 82 -10.84 9.01 3.06
CA GLU A 82 -11.76 9.48 2.03
C GLU A 82 -11.46 8.85 0.67
N ASP A 83 -10.18 8.82 0.28
CA ASP A 83 -9.71 8.26 -0.98
C ASP A 83 -8.25 7.80 -0.89
N VAL A 84 -7.71 7.35 -2.03
CA VAL A 84 -6.31 6.90 -2.15
C VAL A 84 -5.31 8.05 -1.88
N PRO A 85 -5.50 9.28 -2.40
CA PRO A 85 -4.71 10.44 -1.99
C PRO A 85 -4.65 10.71 -0.49
N ALA A 86 -5.76 10.64 0.23
CA ALA A 86 -5.83 10.83 1.69
C ALA A 86 -5.05 9.74 2.43
N LEU A 87 -5.15 8.49 1.98
CA LEU A 87 -4.34 7.38 2.47
C LEU A 87 -2.84 7.63 2.23
N ALA A 88 -2.44 8.00 1.01
CA ALA A 88 -1.05 8.28 0.67
C ALA A 88 -0.48 9.43 1.50
N TYR A 89 -1.27 10.46 1.76
CA TYR A 89 -0.88 11.56 2.64
C TYR A 89 -0.68 11.11 4.11
N ALA A 90 -1.52 10.21 4.60
CA ALA A 90 -1.35 9.63 5.94
C ALA A 90 -0.07 8.77 6.05
N LEU A 91 0.29 8.04 4.98
CA LEU A 91 1.55 7.30 4.89
C LEU A 91 2.76 8.25 4.93
N LYS A 92 2.71 9.36 4.18
CA LYS A 92 3.73 10.42 4.24
C LYS A 92 3.91 10.99 5.65
N LYS A 93 2.82 11.26 6.36
CA LYS A 93 2.84 11.74 7.75
C LYS A 93 3.51 10.77 8.73
N ARG A 94 3.58 9.48 8.40
CA ARG A 94 4.31 8.47 9.18
C ARG A 94 5.79 8.35 8.84
N GLY A 95 6.29 9.21 7.96
CA GLY A 95 7.68 9.21 7.53
C GLY A 95 7.96 8.25 6.37
N LEU A 96 6.91 7.77 5.68
CA LEU A 96 7.12 7.04 4.43
C LEU A 96 7.30 8.02 3.26
N THR A 97 8.31 7.77 2.43
CA THR A 97 8.58 8.56 1.22
C THR A 97 7.84 7.94 0.04
N GLN A 98 6.94 8.70 -0.59
CA GLN A 98 6.28 8.22 -1.80
C GLN A 98 7.22 8.37 -3.00
N VAL A 99 7.40 7.30 -3.75
CA VAL A 99 7.99 7.36 -5.09
C VAL A 99 6.87 7.40 -6.13
N GLU A 100 7.08 8.15 -7.20
CA GLU A 100 6.16 8.15 -8.33
C GLU A 100 6.34 6.85 -9.12
N PHE A 101 5.22 6.28 -9.58
CA PHE A 101 5.17 5.00 -10.26
C PHE A 101 5.10 5.20 -11.79
#